data_AF-A0A142VAG5-F1
#
_entry.id   AF-A0A142VAG5-F1
#
_cell.length_a   1.000
_cell.length_b   1.000
_cell.length_c   1.000
_cell.angle_alpha   90.00
_cell.angle_beta   90.00
_cell.angle_gamma   90.00
#
_symmetry.space_group_name_H-M   'P 1'
#
loop_
_entity.id
_entity.type
_entity.pdbx_description
1 polymer ?
#
loop_
_entity_poly.entity_id
_entity_poly.type
_entity_poly.pdbx_seq_one_letter_code
_entity_poly.pdbx_strand_id
1 'polypeptide(L)'
;MVVKANPDYSESAFNLTNSAELSEMLNERRYMEVRIVGARTMAGLPAMEQDLADLDNKIRQAIDTLGSFQDVETGRYAIKQRRQSIIYSPAKIREYLPAKYAEAVIDEHVNEKVLTSLIKGGQISDEIVPQLSADTRETYAYIIQTGGLK
;
A
#
# COMPACT_ATOMS: atom_id res chain seq x y z
N MET A 1 -28.49 14.62 -7.65
CA MET A 1 -27.49 13.67 -7.11
C MET A 1 -26.26 13.74 -7.98
N VAL A 2 -25.10 14.08 -7.42
CA VAL A 2 -23.83 14.02 -8.17
C VAL A 2 -23.41 12.55 -8.20
N VAL A 3 -23.40 11.94 -9.39
CA VAL A 3 -22.86 10.60 -9.57
C VAL A 3 -21.34 10.72 -9.44
N LYS A 4 -20.78 10.20 -8.35
CA LYS A 4 -19.33 10.16 -8.16
C LYS A 4 -18.76 9.19 -9.20
N ALA A 5 -17.85 9.66 -10.04
CA ALA A 5 -17.19 8.83 -11.03
C ALA A 5 -16.36 7.73 -10.33
N ASN A 6 -16.28 6.57 -10.98
CA ASN A 6 -15.44 5.47 -10.57
C ASN A 6 -13.95 5.89 -10.61
N PRO A 7 -13.13 5.57 -9.59
CA PRO A 7 -11.72 5.93 -9.60
C PRO A 7 -10.97 5.32 -10.79
N ASP A 8 -10.12 6.12 -11.44
CA ASP A 8 -9.18 5.66 -12.47
C ASP A 8 -7.79 5.49 -11.83
N TYR A 9 -7.18 4.32 -12.03
CA TYR A 9 -5.91 3.94 -11.44
C TYR A 9 -4.84 3.69 -12.51
N SER A 10 -5.15 3.94 -13.79
CA SER A 10 -4.31 3.58 -14.94
C SER A 10 -2.86 4.04 -14.80
N GLU A 11 -2.64 5.22 -14.19
CA GLU A 11 -1.29 5.77 -13.99
C GLU A 11 -0.54 5.19 -12.79
N SER A 12 -1.26 4.61 -11.81
CA SER A 12 -0.69 4.11 -10.55
C SER A 12 -0.67 2.58 -10.46
N ALA A 13 -1.37 1.90 -11.37
CA ALA A 13 -1.44 0.46 -11.45
C ALA A 13 -0.11 -0.10 -11.95
N PHE A 14 0.46 -1.02 -11.18
CA PHE A 14 1.62 -1.78 -11.59
C PHE A 14 1.19 -2.81 -12.64
N ASN A 15 1.80 -2.73 -13.83
CA ASN A 15 1.60 -3.66 -14.93
C ASN A 15 0.12 -3.87 -15.28
N LEU A 16 -0.60 -2.82 -15.69
CA LEU A 16 -2.01 -2.91 -16.08
C LEU A 16 -2.15 -3.67 -17.41
N THR A 17 -2.69 -4.89 -17.36
CA THR A 17 -2.82 -5.79 -18.53
C THR A 17 -4.26 -6.09 -18.90
N ASN A 18 -5.19 -5.95 -17.94
CA ASN A 18 -6.61 -6.27 -18.11
C ASN A 18 -6.86 -7.71 -18.58
N SER A 19 -6.20 -8.69 -17.95
CA SER A 19 -6.41 -10.11 -18.24
C SER A 19 -7.88 -10.55 -18.05
N ALA A 20 -8.39 -11.35 -19.00
CA ALA A 20 -9.72 -11.95 -18.94
C ALA A 20 -9.88 -12.86 -17.71
N GLU A 21 -8.82 -13.57 -17.31
CA GLU A 21 -8.80 -14.45 -16.14
C GLU A 21 -9.06 -13.66 -14.84
N LEU A 22 -8.44 -12.50 -14.67
CA LEU A 22 -8.71 -11.62 -13.53
C LEU A 22 -10.15 -11.09 -13.54
N SER A 23 -10.70 -10.81 -14.72
CA SER A 23 -12.12 -10.46 -14.85
C SER A 23 -13.03 -11.62 -14.42
N GLU A 24 -12.71 -12.86 -14.76
CA GLU A 24 -13.49 -14.02 -14.32
C GLU A 24 -13.44 -14.20 -12.79
N MET A 25 -12.25 -14.08 -12.19
CA MET A 25 -12.10 -14.16 -10.73
C MET A 25 -12.87 -13.05 -10.00
N LEU A 26 -12.89 -11.83 -10.55
CA LEU A 26 -13.70 -10.74 -10.01
C LEU A 26 -15.20 -11.01 -10.14
N ASN A 27 -15.65 -11.73 -11.17
CA ASN A 27 -17.06 -12.16 -11.28
C ASN A 27 -17.39 -13.22 -10.23
N GLU A 28 -16.53 -14.21 -10.04
CA GLU A 28 -16.67 -15.24 -9.00
C GLU A 28 -16.77 -14.60 -7.61
N ARG A 29 -15.86 -13.67 -7.30
CA ARG A 29 -15.86 -12.92 -6.04
C ARG A 29 -17.18 -12.18 -5.83
N ARG A 30 -17.70 -11.53 -6.87
CA ARG A 30 -19.00 -10.84 -6.82
C ARG A 30 -20.15 -11.79 -6.49
N TYR A 31 -20.19 -12.98 -7.09
CA TYR A 31 -21.21 -13.98 -6.78
C TYR A 31 -21.13 -14.44 -5.33
N MET A 32 -19.91 -14.61 -4.79
CA MET A 32 -19.71 -14.97 -3.39
C MET A 32 -20.17 -13.87 -2.43
N GLU A 33 -19.89 -12.59 -2.72
CA GLU A 33 -20.38 -11.46 -1.93
C GLU A 33 -21.91 -11.41 -1.87
N VAL A 34 -22.59 -11.59 -3.01
CA VAL A 34 -24.06 -11.65 -3.07
C VAL A 34 -24.59 -12.80 -2.20
N ARG A 35 -23.94 -13.97 -2.27
CA ARG A 35 -24.31 -15.14 -1.46
C ARG A 35 -24.10 -14.90 0.04
N ILE A 36 -23.00 -14.26 0.43
CA ILE A 36 -22.72 -13.92 1.83
C ILE A 36 -23.74 -12.91 2.35
N VAL A 37 -24.08 -11.87 1.58
CA VAL A 37 -25.12 -10.90 1.96
C VAL A 37 -26.46 -11.61 2.18
N GLY A 38 -26.83 -12.55 1.30
CA GLY A 38 -28.00 -13.41 1.49
C GLY A 38 -27.89 -14.31 2.73
N ALA A 39 -26.77 -15.02 2.90
CA ALA A 39 -26.53 -15.95 4.00
C ALA A 39 -26.36 -15.28 5.36
N ARG A 40 -26.08 -13.96 5.43
CA ARG A 40 -26.13 -13.19 6.69
C ARG A 40 -27.50 -13.25 7.35
N THR A 41 -28.54 -13.56 6.59
CA THR A 41 -29.89 -13.80 7.10
C THR A 41 -30.15 -15.25 7.54
N MET A 42 -29.25 -16.21 7.22
CA MET A 42 -29.44 -17.66 7.40
C MET A 42 -28.13 -18.37 7.85
N ALA A 43 -27.72 -18.21 9.11
CA ALA A 43 -26.82 -19.04 9.94
C ALA A 43 -25.50 -19.69 9.38
N GLY A 44 -25.03 -19.42 8.15
CA GLY A 44 -23.88 -20.11 7.50
C GLY A 44 -22.63 -19.27 7.26
N LEU A 45 -22.37 -18.24 8.06
CA LEU A 45 -21.43 -17.16 7.72
C LEU A 45 -19.93 -17.47 7.73
N PRO A 46 -19.37 -18.16 8.73
CA PRO A 46 -17.91 -18.23 8.88
C PRO A 46 -17.20 -18.94 7.72
N ALA A 47 -17.81 -20.00 7.16
CA ALA A 47 -17.22 -20.75 6.04
C ALA A 47 -17.19 -19.92 4.75
N MET A 48 -18.27 -19.18 4.46
CA MET A 48 -18.33 -18.35 3.25
C MET A 48 -17.39 -17.15 3.32
N GLU A 49 -17.20 -16.55 4.51
CA GLU A 49 -16.22 -15.49 4.71
C GLU A 49 -14.79 -16.00 4.53
N GLN A 50 -14.50 -17.24 4.94
CA GLN A 50 -13.21 -17.89 4.68
C GLN A 50 -12.99 -18.14 3.19
N ASP A 51 -13.99 -18.69 2.49
CA ASP A 51 -13.88 -18.95 1.05
C ASP A 51 -13.64 -17.64 0.26
N LEU A 52 -14.24 -16.52 0.69
CA LEU A 52 -14.01 -15.20 0.10
C LEU A 52 -12.58 -14.71 0.35
N ALA A 53 -12.05 -14.91 1.56
CA ALA A 53 -10.68 -14.56 1.89
C ALA A 53 -9.65 -15.38 1.08
N ASP A 54 -9.94 -16.66 0.85
CA ASP A 54 -9.10 -17.54 0.02
C ASP A 54 -9.13 -17.08 -1.45
N LEU A 55 -10.29 -16.67 -1.96
CA LEU A 55 -10.42 -16.09 -3.30
C LEU A 55 -9.67 -14.76 -3.41
N ASP A 56 -9.73 -13.89 -2.41
CA ASP A 56 -8.95 -12.64 -2.37
C ASP A 56 -7.44 -12.91 -2.45
N ASN A 57 -6.96 -13.94 -1.75
CA ASN A 57 -5.56 -14.35 -1.83
C ASN A 57 -5.19 -14.88 -3.22
N LYS A 58 -6.06 -15.67 -3.86
CA LYS A 58 -5.86 -16.12 -5.24
C LYS A 58 -5.80 -14.95 -6.20
N ILE A 59 -6.70 -13.96 -6.06
CA ILE A 59 -6.70 -12.75 -6.90
C ILE A 59 -5.38 -11.99 -6.72
N ARG A 60 -4.85 -11.84 -5.50
CA ARG A 60 -3.53 -11.20 -5.27
C ARG A 60 -2.41 -11.92 -6.01
N GLN A 61 -2.37 -13.24 -5.93
CA GLN A 61 -1.38 -14.05 -6.65
C GLN A 61 -1.53 -13.90 -8.17
N ALA A 62 -2.76 -13.90 -8.68
CA ALA A 62 -3.05 -13.67 -10.09
C ALA A 62 -2.64 -12.26 -10.55
N ILE A 63 -2.78 -11.23 -9.72
CA ILE A 63 -2.28 -9.88 -10.04
C ILE A 63 -0.74 -9.89 -10.17
N ASP A 64 -0.04 -10.64 -9.31
CA ASP A 64 1.43 -10.71 -9.36
C ASP A 64 1.94 -11.39 -10.64
N THR A 65 1.18 -12.34 -11.20
CA THR A 65 1.57 -13.08 -12.41
C THR A 65 1.04 -12.47 -13.69
N LEU A 66 -0.23 -12.03 -13.70
CA LEU A 66 -0.93 -11.55 -14.90
C LEU A 66 -0.90 -10.04 -15.05
N GLY A 67 -0.58 -9.29 -13.99
CA GLY A 67 -0.68 -7.84 -13.96
C GLY A 67 -2.01 -7.34 -13.37
N SER A 68 -2.16 -6.02 -13.27
CA SER A 68 -3.38 -5.39 -12.75
C SER A 68 -4.53 -5.44 -13.77
N PHE A 69 -5.76 -5.35 -13.27
CA PHE A 69 -6.99 -5.21 -14.04
C PHE A 69 -7.81 -4.00 -13.54
N GLN A 70 -8.36 -3.22 -14.47
CA GLN A 70 -9.29 -2.13 -14.20
C GLN A 70 -10.33 -2.02 -15.31
N ASP A 71 -11.60 -1.96 -14.89
CA ASP A 71 -12.73 -1.54 -15.70
C ASP A 71 -13.41 -0.37 -14.99
N VAL A 72 -13.19 0.84 -15.53
CA VAL A 72 -13.72 2.10 -14.98
C VAL A 72 -15.23 2.20 -15.18
N GLU A 73 -15.78 1.63 -16.26
CA GLU A 73 -17.21 1.71 -16.56
C GLU A 73 -18.01 0.92 -15.51
N THR A 74 -17.55 -0.29 -15.19
CA THR A 74 -18.23 -1.18 -14.23
C THR A 74 -17.73 -1.01 -12.79
N GLY A 75 -16.62 -0.29 -12.60
CA GLY A 75 -16.00 -0.05 -11.29
C GLY A 75 -15.34 -1.30 -10.70
N ARG A 76 -14.82 -2.17 -11.56
CA ARG A 76 -14.19 -3.45 -11.19
C ARG A 76 -12.67 -3.29 -11.23
N TYR A 77 -12.00 -3.66 -10.14
CA TYR A 77 -10.57 -3.46 -9.95
C TYR A 77 -9.93 -4.72 -9.35
N ALA A 78 -8.78 -5.10 -9.88
CA ALA A 78 -7.83 -6.01 -9.24
C ALA A 78 -6.43 -5.43 -9.48
N ILE A 79 -6.00 -4.53 -8.61
CA ILE A 79 -4.88 -3.63 -8.86
C ILE A 79 -3.78 -3.86 -7.84
N LYS A 80 -2.55 -4.01 -8.32
CA LYS A 80 -1.34 -3.83 -7.50
C LYS A 80 -0.87 -2.41 -7.69
N GLN A 81 -1.06 -1.59 -6.67
CA GLN A 81 -0.62 -0.20 -6.67
C GLN A 81 0.77 -0.11 -6.06
N ARG A 82 1.73 0.48 -6.79
CA ARG A 82 3.04 0.80 -6.22
C ARG A 82 2.87 1.96 -5.24
N ARG A 83 3.27 1.75 -3.99
CA ARG A 83 3.34 2.79 -2.98
C ARG A 83 4.80 3.14 -2.75
N GLN A 84 5.17 4.33 -3.21
CA GLN A 84 6.43 4.93 -2.81
C GLN A 84 6.20 5.60 -1.45
N SER A 85 6.68 4.95 -0.41
CA SER A 85 6.80 5.60 0.88
C SER A 85 8.14 6.33 0.89
N ILE A 86 8.09 7.66 0.80
CA ILE A 86 9.28 8.48 0.93
C ILE A 86 9.63 8.53 2.42
N ILE A 87 10.71 7.87 2.79
CA ILE A 87 11.29 7.99 4.12
C ILE A 87 12.19 9.22 4.08
N TYR A 88 11.74 10.30 4.71
CA TYR A 88 12.51 11.53 4.78
C TYR A 88 13.62 11.36 5.80
N SER A 89 14.87 11.39 5.33
CA SER A 89 16.03 11.50 6.22
C SER A 89 16.03 12.91 6.82
N PRO A 90 16.06 13.05 8.15
CA PRO A 90 16.15 14.37 8.76
C PRO A 90 17.46 15.08 8.44
N ALA A 91 18.54 14.35 8.13
CA ALA A 91 19.76 14.94 7.58
C ALA A 91 19.51 15.60 6.22
N LYS A 92 18.77 14.93 5.32
CA LYS A 92 18.39 15.48 4.00
C LYS A 92 17.39 16.63 4.12
N ILE A 93 16.43 16.57 5.05
CA ILE A 93 15.50 17.67 5.30
C ILE A 93 16.27 18.92 5.76
N ARG A 94 17.26 18.80 6.65
CA ARG A 94 18.13 19.91 7.06
C ARG A 94 19.01 20.45 5.93
N GLU A 95 19.42 19.60 4.98
CA GLU A 95 20.24 19.99 3.82
C GLU A 95 19.46 20.85 2.80
N TYR A 96 18.18 20.54 2.56
CA TYR A 96 17.41 21.15 1.46
C TYR A 96 16.32 22.13 1.89
N LEU A 97 15.91 22.17 3.16
CA LEU A 97 14.89 23.11 3.66
C LEU A 97 15.52 24.26 4.46
N PRO A 98 14.96 25.48 4.38
CA PRO A 98 15.34 26.57 5.27
C PRO A 98 15.19 26.15 6.74
N ALA A 99 16.19 26.49 7.57
CA ALA A 99 16.33 26.00 8.94
C ALA A 99 15.04 26.07 9.78
N LYS A 100 14.32 27.20 9.72
CA LYS A 100 13.06 27.42 10.43
C LYS A 100 11.96 26.39 10.12
N TYR A 101 11.99 25.78 8.93
CA TYR A 101 11.02 24.76 8.52
C TYR A 101 11.53 23.36 8.82
N ALA A 102 12.83 23.11 8.69
CA ALA A 102 13.45 21.84 9.06
C ALA A 102 13.29 21.54 10.56
N GLU A 103 13.52 22.54 11.42
CA GLU A 103 13.34 22.44 12.88
C GLU A 103 11.89 22.17 13.30
N ALA A 104 10.91 22.61 12.50
CA ALA A 104 9.49 22.44 12.80
C ALA A 104 8.94 21.06 12.38
N VAL A 105 9.60 20.38 11.44
CA VAL A 105 9.10 19.11 10.85
C VAL A 105 9.94 17.90 11.24
N ILE A 106 11.11 18.12 11.85
CA ILE A 106 11.97 17.06 12.37
C ILE A 106 11.76 16.97 13.88
N ASP A 107 11.17 15.86 14.32
CA ASP A 107 11.05 15.52 15.74
C ASP A 107 11.93 14.28 15.99
N GLU A 108 13.22 14.53 16.26
CA GLU A 108 14.23 13.49 16.51
C GLU A 108 14.85 13.69 17.89
N HIS A 109 14.94 12.61 18.67
CA HIS A 109 15.68 12.63 19.94
C HIS A 109 16.82 11.62 19.93
N VAL A 110 18.02 12.17 19.90
CA VAL A 110 19.26 11.47 20.25
C VAL A 110 19.69 11.98 21.62
N ASN A 111 20.10 11.07 22.50
CA ASN A 111 20.64 11.46 23.80
C ASN A 111 22.08 11.98 23.62
N GLU A 112 22.20 13.25 23.28
CA GLU A 112 23.44 13.91 22.85
C GLU A 112 24.55 13.88 23.89
N LYS A 113 24.19 13.86 25.18
CA LYS A 113 25.17 13.70 26.26
C LYS A 113 25.90 12.37 26.16
N VAL A 114 25.20 11.30 25.79
CA VAL A 114 25.77 9.96 25.63
C VAL A 114 26.59 9.89 24.35
N LEU A 115 26.07 10.40 23.24
CA LEU A 115 26.78 10.40 21.95
C LEU A 115 28.09 11.21 22.00
N THR A 116 28.07 12.38 22.63
CA THR A 116 29.26 13.23 22.82
C THR A 116 30.28 12.60 23.76
N SER A 117 29.82 11.89 24.79
CA SER A 117 30.71 11.14 25.69
C SER A 117 31.38 9.97 24.98
N LEU A 118 30.69 9.31 24.04
CA LEU A 118 31.23 8.21 23.24
C LEU A 118 32.25 8.71 22.19
N ILE A 119 32.00 9.86 21.56
CA ILE A 119 32.95 10.48 20.61
C ILE A 119 34.20 10.99 21.36
N LYS A 120 34.04 11.71 22.48
CA LYS A 120 35.17 12.21 23.29
C LYS A 120 35.97 11.09 23.96
N GLY A 121 35.34 9.95 24.23
CA GLY A 121 35.98 8.74 24.72
C GLY A 121 36.69 7.91 23.65
N GLY A 122 36.67 8.34 22.38
CA GLY A 122 37.29 7.63 21.26
C GLY A 122 36.60 6.30 20.89
N GLN A 123 35.38 6.07 21.37
CA GLN A 123 34.60 4.84 21.14
C GLN A 123 33.92 4.82 19.76
N ILE A 124 33.74 6.00 19.16
CA ILE A 124 33.20 6.16 17.82
C ILE A 124 34.20 7.00 17.03
N SER A 125 34.68 6.46 15.91
CA SER A 125 35.51 7.18 14.96
C SER A 125 34.68 8.26 14.27
N ASP A 126 35.26 9.45 14.12
CA ASP A 126 34.66 10.58 13.40
C ASP A 126 34.30 10.22 11.93
N GLU A 127 34.82 9.11 11.40
CA GLU A 127 34.59 8.60 10.04
C GLU A 127 33.24 7.86 9.84
N ILE A 128 32.56 7.42 10.90
CA ILE A 128 31.34 6.56 10.83
C ILE A 128 30.03 7.37 10.78
N VAL A 129 30.09 8.65 11.16
CA VAL A 129 28.95 9.59 11.18
C VAL A 129 28.16 9.67 9.86
N PRO A 130 28.77 9.56 8.66
CA PRO A 130 28.04 9.65 7.39
C PRO A 130 27.15 8.46 6.99
N GLN A 131 27.27 7.28 7.63
CA GLN A 131 26.50 6.07 7.26
C GLN A 131 25.09 6.00 7.89
N LEU A 132 24.60 7.08 8.51
CA LEU A 132 23.49 7.02 9.46
C LEU A 132 22.08 7.37 8.93
N SER A 133 21.81 7.56 7.61
CA SER A 133 20.42 7.59 7.04
C SER A 133 20.40 7.66 5.50
N ALA A 134 19.42 7.17 4.72
CA ALA A 134 18.25 6.30 4.93
C ALA A 134 17.85 5.61 3.59
N ASP A 135 17.45 4.34 3.64
CA ASP A 135 17.06 3.53 2.47
C ASP A 135 15.69 3.92 1.88
N THR A 136 15.54 3.71 0.56
CA THR A 136 14.23 3.75 -0.12
C THR A 136 13.56 2.39 -0.02
N ARG A 137 12.34 2.32 0.54
CA ARG A 137 11.53 1.09 0.53
C ARG A 137 10.37 1.22 -0.44
N GLU A 138 10.33 0.34 -1.42
CA GLU A 138 9.15 0.15 -2.26
C GLU A 138 8.17 -0.79 -1.55
N THR A 139 6.92 -0.36 -1.43
CA THR A 139 5.84 -1.19 -0.91
C THR A 139 4.73 -1.30 -1.96
N TYR A 140 3.93 -2.36 -1.89
CA TYR A 140 2.81 -2.58 -2.80
C TYR A 140 1.53 -2.72 -1.99
N ALA A 141 0.44 -2.15 -2.51
CA ALA A 141 -0.90 -2.33 -1.97
C ALA A 141 -1.79 -2.98 -3.02
N TYR A 142 -2.68 -3.88 -2.58
CA TYR A 142 -3.63 -4.55 -3.46
C TYR A 142 -5.03 -3.95 -3.25
N ILE A 143 -5.68 -3.56 -4.34
CA ILE A 143 -7.04 -3.02 -4.35
C ILE A 143 -7.89 -4.00 -5.15
N ILE A 144 -8.85 -4.65 -4.49
CA ILE A 144 -9.78 -5.61 -5.10
C ILE A 144 -11.19 -5.06 -4.91
N GLN A 145 -11.92 -4.86 -6.01
CA GLN A 145 -13.28 -4.34 -6.01
C GLN A 145 -14.07 -4.97 -7.16
N THR A 146 -15.29 -5.39 -6.89
CA THR A 146 -16.14 -6.20 -7.79
C THR A 146 -17.25 -5.39 -8.46
N GLY A 147 -17.23 -4.06 -8.32
CA GLY A 147 -18.30 -3.16 -8.76
C GLY A 147 -19.47 -3.16 -7.77
N GLY A 148 -20.10 -2.01 -7.57
CA GLY A 148 -21.21 -1.89 -6.62
C GLY A 148 -22.46 -2.63 -7.09
N LEU A 149 -23.09 -3.38 -6.18
CA LEU A 149 -24.55 -3.47 -6.15
C LEU A 149 -25.01 -2.06 -5.74
N LYS A 150 -25.40 -1.22 -6.69
CA LYS A 150 -26.17 -0.02 -6.35
C LYS A 150 -27.58 -0.42 -5.93
#